data_AF-A0A8T3MPC1-F1
#
_entry.id   AF-A0A8T3MPC1-F1
#
_cell.length_a   1.000
_cell.length_b   1.000
_cell.length_c   1.000
_cell.angle_alpha   90.00
_cell.angle_beta   90.00
_cell.angle_gamma   90.00
#
_symmetry.space_group_name_H-M   'P 1'
#
loop_
_entity.id
_entity.type
_entity.pdbx_description
1 polymer ?
#
loop_
_entity_poly.entity_id
_entity_poly.type
_entity_poly.pdbx_seq_one_letter_code
_entity_poly.pdbx_strand_id
1 'polypeptide(L)'
;MTESRYVAEYRWDDRAWIVQFREPDIATFGRTLASAKRYARSVLAVHLEVADLQSAGVVVIDKVRLPVDVADAVHDLADRRSRAEALRSEVAEATRRTAANLRGRGFSTRDVGEILGISGARVAQIERESRTG
;
A
#
# COMPACT_ATOMS: atom_id res chain seq x y z
N MET A 1 -24.15 -4.11 -18.11
CA MET A 1 -23.33 -3.01 -18.68
C MET A 1 -21.91 -3.51 -18.79
N THR A 2 -21.32 -3.46 -19.98
CA THR A 2 -19.94 -3.89 -20.20
C THR A 2 -19.00 -2.77 -19.78
N GLU A 3 -18.08 -3.05 -18.86
CA GLU A 3 -17.08 -2.10 -18.39
C GLU A 3 -16.04 -1.84 -19.50
N SER A 4 -15.86 -0.59 -19.88
CA SER A 4 -14.88 -0.18 -20.89
C SER A 4 -13.56 0.15 -20.23
N ARG A 5 -12.47 -0.51 -20.68
CA ARG A 5 -11.14 -0.39 -20.07
C ARG A 5 -10.19 0.37 -20.97
N TYR A 6 -9.55 1.40 -20.41
CA TYR A 6 -8.59 2.25 -21.10
C TYR A 6 -7.25 2.19 -20.38
N VAL A 7 -6.16 2.06 -21.13
CA VAL A 7 -4.80 1.95 -20.57
C VAL A 7 -4.09 3.29 -20.70
N ALA A 8 -3.68 3.86 -19.57
CA ALA A 8 -2.84 5.05 -19.50
C ALA A 8 -1.39 4.64 -19.23
N GLU A 9 -0.49 4.88 -20.19
CA GLU A 9 0.95 4.67 -20.03
C GLU A 9 1.60 5.93 -19.47
N TYR A 10 2.25 5.84 -18.30
CA TYR A 10 2.95 6.94 -17.65
C TYR A 10 4.45 6.74 -17.79
N ARG A 11 5.15 7.77 -18.27
CA ARG A 11 6.61 7.78 -18.39
C ARG A 11 7.18 9.07 -17.81
N TRP A 12 8.27 8.95 -17.08
CA TRP A 12 9.05 10.11 -16.64
C TRP A 12 9.95 10.60 -17.77
N ASP A 13 9.94 11.91 -18.03
CA ASP A 13 10.71 12.58 -19.09
C ASP A 13 11.67 13.64 -18.51
N ASP A 14 12.27 13.33 -17.35
CA ASP A 14 13.19 14.21 -16.58
C ASP A 14 12.61 15.52 -16.01
N ARG A 15 11.48 15.99 -16.54
CA ARG A 15 10.81 17.22 -16.12
C ARG A 15 9.38 17.01 -15.66
N ALA A 16 8.69 16.04 -16.26
CA ALA A 16 7.28 15.78 -16.00
C ALA A 16 6.94 14.30 -16.26
N TRP A 17 5.77 13.90 -15.75
CA TRP A 17 5.13 12.65 -16.12
C TRP A 17 4.32 12.87 -17.39
N ILE A 18 4.69 12.17 -18.46
CA ILE A 18 3.95 12.11 -19.71
C ILE A 18 2.96 10.95 -19.62
N VAL A 19 1.71 11.19 -20.02
CA VAL A 19 0.66 10.17 -20.06
C VAL A 19 0.18 10.00 -21.49
N GLN A 20 0.08 8.76 -21.94
CA GLN A 20 -0.44 8.41 -23.25
C GLN A 20 -1.51 7.31 -23.14
N PHE A 21 -2.65 7.55 -23.76
CA PHE A 21 -3.59 6.50 -24.16
C PHE A 21 -3.33 6.18 -25.63
N ARG A 22 -3.35 4.89 -26.00
CA ARG A 22 -3.22 4.48 -27.42
C ARG A 22 -4.57 4.47 -28.13
N GLU A 23 -5.60 4.10 -27.39
CA GLU A 23 -6.98 4.02 -27.83
C GLU A 23 -7.82 4.60 -26.70
N PRO A 24 -8.36 5.83 -26.83
CA PRO A 24 -8.10 6.78 -27.93
C PRO A 24 -6.66 7.32 -27.91
N ASP A 25 -6.18 7.81 -29.06
CA ASP A 25 -4.85 8.45 -29.16
C ASP A 25 -4.89 9.87 -28.59
N ILE A 26 -4.75 9.95 -27.27
CA ILE A 26 -4.72 11.21 -26.50
C ILE A 26 -3.58 11.19 -25.50
N ALA A 27 -3.05 12.39 -25.24
CA ALA A 27 -1.94 12.57 -24.31
C ALA A 27 -2.18 13.75 -23.36
N THR A 28 -1.56 13.67 -22.18
CA THR A 28 -1.50 14.76 -21.21
C THR A 28 -0.22 14.65 -20.40
N PHE A 29 0.04 15.61 -19.49
CA PHE A 29 1.20 15.56 -18.62
C PHE A 29 0.91 16.18 -17.26
N GLY A 30 1.70 15.80 -16.25
CA GLY A 30 1.65 16.38 -14.91
C GLY A 30 3.02 16.48 -14.26
N ARG A 31 3.23 17.47 -13.40
CA ARG A 31 4.51 17.66 -12.68
C ARG A 31 4.78 16.59 -11.62
N THR A 32 3.75 15.87 -11.21
CA THR A 32 3.80 14.76 -10.27
C THR A 32 2.96 13.60 -10.79
N LEU A 33 3.25 12.37 -10.40
CA LEU A 33 2.46 11.21 -10.82
C LEU A 33 0.97 11.35 -10.43
N ALA A 34 0.69 11.92 -9.26
CA ALA A 34 -0.67 12.17 -8.80
C ALA A 34 -1.42 13.17 -9.69
N SER A 35 -0.77 14.28 -10.08
CA SER A 35 -1.40 15.24 -10.99
C SER A 35 -1.58 14.65 -12.39
N ALA A 36 -0.60 13.91 -12.90
CA ALA A 36 -0.69 13.19 -14.16
C ALA A 36 -1.87 12.21 -14.19
N LYS A 37 -2.06 11.41 -13.13
CA LYS A 37 -3.20 10.48 -13.01
C LYS A 37 -4.55 11.18 -13.01
N ARG A 38 -4.64 12.34 -12.34
CA ARG A 38 -5.85 13.16 -12.36
C ARG A 38 -6.13 13.69 -13.76
N TYR A 39 -5.11 14.28 -14.41
CA TYR A 39 -5.25 14.82 -15.75
C TYR A 39 -5.55 13.76 -16.80
N ALA A 40 -5.02 12.54 -16.64
CA ALA A 40 -5.34 11.39 -17.49
C ALA A 40 -6.84 11.07 -17.48
N ARG A 41 -7.45 11.07 -16.29
CA ARG A 41 -8.90 10.86 -16.13
C ARG A 41 -9.69 12.05 -16.71
N SER A 42 -9.23 13.28 -16.48
CA SER A 42 -9.88 14.47 -17.03
C SER A 42 -9.87 14.51 -18.55
N VAL A 43 -8.73 14.24 -19.20
CA VAL A 43 -8.63 14.26 -20.67
C VAL A 43 -9.44 13.13 -21.30
N LEU A 44 -9.48 11.94 -20.68
CA LEU A 44 -10.31 10.84 -21.16
C LEU A 44 -11.80 11.14 -21.01
N ALA A 45 -12.22 11.73 -19.88
CA ALA A 45 -13.62 12.13 -19.66
C ALA A 45 -14.08 13.15 -20.70
N VAL A 46 -13.23 14.15 -20.98
CA VAL A 46 -13.47 15.13 -22.05
C VAL A 46 -13.57 14.46 -23.42
N HIS A 47 -12.66 13.54 -23.74
CA HIS A 47 -12.67 12.84 -25.03
C HIS A 47 -13.90 11.96 -25.22
N LEU A 48 -14.35 11.28 -24.17
CA LEU A 48 -15.55 10.43 -24.19
C LEU A 48 -16.85 11.22 -24.01
N GLU A 49 -16.77 12.54 -23.84
CA GLU A 49 -17.90 13.43 -23.59
C GLU A 49 -18.76 13.00 -22.38
N VAL A 50 -18.10 12.51 -21.32
CA VAL A 50 -18.76 12.10 -20.07
C VAL A 50 -18.35 13.00 -18.91
N ALA A 51 -19.32 13.33 -18.05
CA ALA A 51 -19.07 14.12 -16.84
C ALA A 51 -18.30 13.31 -15.79
N ASP A 52 -18.55 12.01 -15.71
CA ASP A 52 -17.92 11.09 -14.76
C ASP A 52 -17.64 9.74 -15.42
N LEU A 53 -16.38 9.29 -15.33
CA LEU A 53 -15.93 8.03 -15.91
C LEU A 53 -16.58 6.82 -15.21
N GLN A 54 -16.75 6.87 -13.89
CA GLN A 54 -17.28 5.73 -13.13
C GLN A 54 -18.74 5.47 -13.48
N SER A 55 -19.56 6.52 -13.53
CA SER A 55 -20.96 6.46 -13.93
C SER A 55 -21.13 5.97 -15.37
N ALA A 56 -20.15 6.25 -16.24
CA ALA A 56 -20.09 5.76 -17.61
C ALA A 56 -19.57 4.30 -17.74
N GLY A 57 -19.26 3.63 -16.63
CA GLY A 57 -18.70 2.27 -16.65
C GLY A 57 -17.29 2.21 -17.24
N VAL A 58 -16.50 3.28 -17.09
CA VAL A 58 -15.14 3.39 -17.62
C VAL A 58 -14.11 3.17 -16.52
N VAL A 59 -13.17 2.26 -16.77
CA VAL A 59 -12.02 1.99 -15.90
C VAL A 59 -10.72 2.37 -16.59
N VAL A 60 -9.88 3.11 -15.86
CA VAL A 60 -8.53 3.49 -16.29
C VAL A 60 -7.51 2.59 -15.60
N ILE A 61 -6.74 1.85 -16.42
CA ILE A 61 -5.62 1.03 -15.99
C ILE A 61 -4.34 1.86 -16.07
N ASP A 62 -3.77 2.21 -14.91
CA ASP A 62 -2.55 3.00 -14.84
C ASP A 62 -1.30 2.11 -15.00
N LYS A 63 -0.58 2.24 -16.12
CA LYS A 63 0.72 1.57 -16.37
C LYS A 63 1.87 2.54 -16.18
N VAL A 64 2.46 2.57 -14.98
CA VAL A 64 3.61 3.42 -14.69
C VAL A 64 4.90 2.71 -15.12
N ARG A 65 5.58 3.26 -16.11
CA ARG A 65 6.89 2.77 -16.56
C ARG A 65 7.99 3.52 -15.83
N LEU A 66 8.77 2.77 -15.06
CA LEU A 66 10.00 3.24 -14.44
C LEU A 66 11.19 2.78 -15.31
N PRO A 67 12.32 3.50 -15.31
CA PRO A 67 13.60 2.94 -15.74
C PRO A 67 13.86 1.59 -15.07
N VAL A 68 14.48 0.64 -15.78
CA VAL A 68 14.64 -0.75 -15.32
C VAL A 68 15.38 -0.83 -14.00
N ASP A 69 16.45 -0.06 -13.85
CA ASP A 69 17.25 0.05 -12.63
C ASP A 69 16.44 0.57 -11.43
N VAL A 70 15.53 1.52 -11.67
CA VAL A 70 14.63 2.04 -10.63
C VAL A 70 13.51 1.04 -10.32
N ALA A 71 13.01 0.31 -11.32
CA ALA A 71 11.95 -0.68 -11.14
C ALA A 71 12.41 -1.82 -10.22
N ASP A 72 13.63 -2.33 -10.41
CA ASP A 72 14.21 -3.39 -9.58
C ASP A 72 14.39 -2.92 -8.13
N ALA A 73 14.89 -1.69 -7.93
CA ALA A 73 15.04 -1.11 -6.60
C ALA A 73 13.69 -0.91 -5.88
N VAL A 74 12.64 -0.51 -6.61
CA VAL A 74 11.28 -0.38 -6.05
C VAL A 74 10.71 -1.75 -5.68
N HIS A 75 10.94 -2.77 -6.50
CA HIS A 75 10.51 -4.13 -6.22
C HIS A 75 11.21 -4.71 -4.97
N ASP A 76 12.54 -4.61 -4.90
CA ASP A 76 13.32 -5.02 -3.72
C ASP A 76 12.87 -4.28 -2.46
N LEU A 77 12.60 -2.98 -2.54
CA LEU A 77 12.05 -2.23 -1.41
C LEU A 77 10.67 -2.72 -0.98
N ALA A 78 9.79 -3.04 -1.93
CA ALA A 78 8.46 -3.59 -1.62
C ALA A 78 8.57 -4.95 -0.92
N ASP A 79 9.45 -5.83 -1.42
CA ASP A 79 9.73 -7.13 -0.83
C ASP A 79 10.28 -7.01 0.59
N ARG A 80 11.25 -6.10 0.80
CA ARG A 80 11.80 -5.84 2.14
C ARG A 80 10.73 -5.33 3.11
N ARG A 81 9.84 -4.45 2.65
CA ARG A 81 8.70 -3.96 3.46
C ARG A 81 7.76 -5.10 3.82
N SER A 82 7.42 -5.96 2.86
CA SER A 82 6.57 -7.13 3.10
C SER A 82 7.19 -8.08 4.13
N ARG A 83 8.48 -8.41 3.99
CA ARG A 83 9.22 -9.25 4.94
C ARG A 83 9.31 -8.61 6.33
N ALA A 84 9.55 -7.30 6.40
CA ALA A 84 9.57 -6.59 7.67
C ALA A 84 8.21 -6.64 8.38
N GLU A 85 7.11 -6.53 7.64
CA GLU A 85 5.76 -6.60 8.19
C GLU A 85 5.39 -8.02 8.65
N ALA A 86 5.77 -9.03 7.87
CA ALA A 86 5.62 -10.44 8.27
C ALA A 86 6.38 -10.72 9.57
N LEU A 87 7.66 -10.32 9.64
CA LEU A 87 8.47 -10.52 10.84
C LEU A 87 7.92 -9.76 12.06
N ARG A 88 7.42 -8.53 11.87
CA ARG A 88 6.74 -7.78 12.95
C ARG A 88 5.52 -8.52 13.48
N SER A 89 4.73 -9.11 12.58
CA SER A 89 3.55 -9.89 12.94
C SER A 89 3.93 -11.16 13.71
N GLU A 90 4.96 -11.87 13.26
CA GLU A 90 5.50 -13.06 13.92
C GLU A 90 6.05 -12.73 15.32
N VAL A 91 6.83 -11.66 15.46
CA VAL A 91 7.37 -11.20 16.74
C VAL A 91 6.23 -10.81 17.69
N ALA A 92 5.20 -10.11 17.20
CA ALA A 92 4.06 -9.74 18.01
C ALA A 92 3.32 -10.98 18.55
N GLU A 93 3.09 -11.99 17.70
CA GLU A 93 2.45 -13.24 18.10
C GLU A 93 3.31 -14.05 19.09
N ALA A 94 4.60 -14.18 18.81
CA ALA A 94 5.53 -14.85 19.71
C ALA A 94 5.61 -14.15 21.08
N THR A 95 5.57 -12.81 21.09
CA THR A 95 5.53 -12.00 22.32
C THR A 95 4.26 -12.29 23.12
N ARG A 96 3.08 -12.30 22.47
CA ARG A 96 1.80 -12.62 23.12
C ARG A 96 1.82 -14.00 23.75
N ARG A 97 2.19 -15.02 22.98
CA ARG A 97 2.26 -16.41 23.43
C ARG A 97 3.22 -16.58 24.61
N THR A 98 4.39 -15.93 24.55
CA THR A 98 5.40 -16.03 25.61
C THR A 98 4.95 -15.30 26.87
N ALA A 99 4.36 -14.10 26.74
CA ALA A 99 3.79 -13.36 27.86
C ALA A 99 2.68 -14.16 28.55
N ALA A 100 1.74 -14.74 27.79
CA ALA A 100 0.66 -15.58 28.32
C ALA A 100 1.21 -16.81 29.06
N ASN A 101 2.23 -17.47 28.51
CA ASN A 101 2.86 -18.62 29.16
C ASN A 101 3.52 -18.25 30.50
N LEU A 102 4.27 -17.14 30.55
CA LEU A 102 4.87 -16.66 31.79
C LEU A 102 3.81 -16.27 32.82
N ARG A 103 2.73 -15.58 32.40
CA ARG A 103 1.63 -15.22 33.30
C ARG A 103 0.89 -16.44 33.85
N GLY A 104 0.67 -17.46 33.02
CA GLY A 104 0.10 -18.75 33.44
C GLY A 104 0.97 -19.50 34.46
N ARG A 105 2.26 -19.19 34.55
CA ARG A 105 3.20 -19.72 35.56
C ARG A 105 3.31 -18.86 36.81
N GLY A 106 2.54 -17.77 36.90
CA GLY A 106 2.46 -16.92 38.10
C GLY A 106 3.44 -15.74 38.15
N PHE A 107 4.27 -15.53 37.11
CA PHE A 107 5.17 -14.37 37.05
C PHE A 107 4.38 -13.07 37.05
N SER A 108 4.86 -12.02 37.75
CA SER A 108 4.16 -10.73 37.79
C SER A 108 4.22 -10.01 36.44
N THR A 109 3.28 -9.10 36.15
CA THR A 109 3.31 -8.27 34.93
C THR A 109 4.61 -7.48 34.78
N ARG A 110 5.22 -7.10 35.92
CA ARG A 110 6.50 -6.39 35.95
C ARG A 110 7.64 -7.30 35.50
N ASP A 111 7.73 -8.50 36.05
CA ASP A 111 8.79 -9.46 35.71
C ASP A 111 8.68 -9.91 34.25
N VAL A 112 7.46 -10.12 33.76
CA VAL A 112 7.22 -10.46 32.35
C VAL A 112 7.68 -9.33 31.43
N GLY A 113 7.43 -8.07 31.80
CA GLY A 113 7.92 -6.92 31.05
C GLY A 113 9.45 -6.89 30.98
N GLU A 114 10.11 -7.07 32.13
CA GLU A 114 11.57 -7.10 32.23
C GLU A 114 12.18 -8.23 31.36
N ILE A 115 11.66 -9.46 31.49
CA ILE A 115 12.14 -10.65 30.76
C ILE A 115 11.99 -10.48 29.25
N LEU A 116 10.87 -9.91 28.81
CA LEU A 116 10.56 -9.76 27.39
C LEU A 116 11.09 -8.45 26.80
N GLY A 117 11.72 -7.59 27.60
CA GLY A 117 12.21 -6.29 27.15
C GLY A 117 11.10 -5.34 26.70
N ILE A 118 9.90 -5.46 27.27
CA ILE A 118 8.74 -4.61 26.97
C ILE A 118 8.18 -3.97 28.24
N SER A 119 7.45 -2.86 28.10
CA SER A 119 6.84 -2.23 29.27
C SER A 119 5.76 -3.12 29.91
N GLY A 120 5.60 -3.03 31.23
CA GLY A 120 4.50 -3.71 31.93
C GLY A 120 3.12 -3.29 31.41
N ALA A 121 2.98 -2.05 30.93
CA ALA A 121 1.75 -1.59 30.27
C ALA A 121 1.45 -2.37 28.98
N ARG A 122 2.49 -2.70 28.19
CA ARG A 122 2.34 -3.52 26.98
C ARG A 122 1.93 -4.95 27.31
N VAL A 123 2.50 -5.53 28.38
CA VAL A 123 2.08 -6.84 28.88
C VAL A 123 0.60 -6.84 29.28
N ALA A 124 0.16 -5.85 30.06
CA ALA A 124 -1.24 -5.72 30.48
C ALA A 124 -2.21 -5.49 29.31
N GLN A 125 -1.76 -4.83 28.23
CA GLN A 125 -2.54 -4.70 27.00
C GLN A 125 -2.72 -6.05 26.31
N ILE A 126 -1.63 -6.80 26.12
CA ILE A 126 -1.65 -8.14 25.51
C ILE A 126 -2.60 -9.09 26.26
N GLU A 127 -2.60 -9.04 27.59
CA GLU A 127 -3.51 -9.85 28.41
C GLU A 127 -4.98 -9.50 28.20
N ARG A 128 -5.30 -8.22 28.00
CA ARG A 128 -6.67 -7.77 27.73
C ARG A 128 -7.14 -8.24 26.36
N GLU A 129 -6.31 -8.08 25.33
CA GLU A 129 -6.59 -8.53 23.96
C GLU A 129 -6.84 -10.04 23.90
N SER A 130 -6.07 -10.83 24.66
CA SER A 130 -6.20 -12.31 24.71
C SER A 130 -7.44 -12.81 25.47
N ARG A 131 -8.16 -11.94 26.19
CA ARG A 131 -9.40 -12.29 26.92
C ARG A 131 -10.66 -11.91 26.14
N THR A 132 -10.52 -11.10 25.09
CA THR A 132 -11.64 -10.57 24.29
C THR A 132 -11.77 -11.25 22.93
N GLY A 133 -10.72 -11.93 22.46
CA GLY A 133 -10.79 -12.88 21.34
C GLY A 133 -11.01 -14.30 21.82
#